data_AF-A0A947XIF1-F1
#
_entry.id   AF-A0A947XIF1-F1
#
_cell.length_a   1.000
_cell.length_b   1.000
_cell.length_c   1.000
_cell.angle_alpha   90.00
_cell.angle_beta   90.00
_cell.angle_gamma   90.00
#
_symmetry.space_group_name_H-M   'P 1'
#
loop_
_entity.id
_entity.type
_entity.pdbx_description
1 polymer ?
#
loop_
_entity_poly.entity_id
_entity_poly.type
_entity_poly.pdbx_seq_one_letter_code
_entity_poly.pdbx_strand_id
1 'polypeptide(L)'
;MSPLKTNLPKYGPCFSVMDFFTFTETMQTNFYPENPVPSFELSDLLFIINAPLDYYPPMDNKRATLYFDQPNCLRALPENHYQVRCNQQLGTHDFIRWAEQGIGLIRVAVTHPGLTGNDFTDLIQLLKACESRNLVLEIIPYEDSLEVPWESLKYFRFRNLLAVLMADNKLLTLQMYADLGNAIEEINFYANHIKVLATHHMQSHPVVMLLGELEA
;
A
#
# COMPACT_ATOMS: atom_id res chain seq x y z
N MET A 1 11.40 42.00 -9.52
CA MET A 1 11.72 40.64 -9.07
C MET A 1 10.42 39.85 -9.07
N SER A 2 10.23 38.98 -10.05
CA SER A 2 9.07 38.09 -10.13
C SER A 2 9.25 36.96 -9.11
N PRO A 3 8.23 36.61 -8.30
CA PRO A 3 8.36 35.48 -7.40
C PRO A 3 8.48 34.21 -8.25
N LEU A 4 9.46 33.34 -7.89
CA LEU A 4 9.55 31.99 -8.43
C LEU A 4 8.20 31.31 -8.18
N LYS A 5 7.46 31.02 -9.25
CA LYS A 5 6.37 30.04 -9.21
C LYS A 5 7.02 28.68 -8.98
N THR A 6 7.16 28.30 -7.72
CA THR A 6 7.33 26.91 -7.33
C THR A 6 6.07 26.18 -7.79
N ASN A 7 6.16 25.47 -8.92
CA ASN A 7 5.17 24.48 -9.34
C ASN A 7 5.26 23.29 -8.38
N LEU A 8 4.86 23.46 -7.13
CA LEU A 8 4.49 22.35 -6.27
C LEU A 8 3.17 21.79 -6.82
N PRO A 9 3.02 20.45 -6.95
CA PRO A 9 1.75 19.88 -7.33
C PRO A 9 0.71 20.34 -6.31
N LYS A 10 -0.31 21.08 -6.78
CA LYS A 10 -1.33 21.72 -5.93
C LYS A 10 -2.26 20.73 -5.23
N TYR A 11 -2.15 19.43 -5.53
CA TYR A 11 -3.08 18.39 -5.10
C TYR A 11 -2.28 17.17 -4.61
N GLY A 12 -2.73 16.58 -3.50
CA GLY A 12 -2.24 15.27 -3.03
C GLY A 12 -2.72 14.15 -3.95
N PRO A 13 -2.19 12.92 -3.77
CA PRO A 13 -2.56 11.79 -4.63
C PRO A 13 -4.06 11.47 -4.55
N CYS A 14 -4.66 11.14 -5.69
CA CYS A 14 -6.06 10.74 -5.78
C CYS A 14 -6.20 9.22 -5.93
N PHE A 15 -7.16 8.65 -5.21
CA PHE A 15 -7.38 7.19 -5.15
C PHE A 15 -8.80 6.83 -5.56
N SER A 16 -8.95 5.73 -6.29
CA SER A 16 -10.26 5.13 -6.56
C SER A 16 -10.28 3.67 -6.10
N VAL A 17 -11.42 3.18 -5.61
CA VAL A 17 -11.69 1.75 -5.38
C VAL A 17 -12.87 1.34 -6.23
N MET A 18 -12.73 0.23 -6.95
CA MET A 18 -13.83 -0.47 -7.59
C MET A 18 -13.99 -1.84 -6.93
N ASP A 19 -15.15 -2.09 -6.34
CA ASP A 19 -15.46 -3.35 -5.67
C ASP A 19 -16.55 -4.11 -6.43
N PHE A 20 -16.17 -5.26 -6.97
CA PHE A 20 -17.05 -6.13 -7.75
C PHE A 20 -17.93 -7.04 -6.89
N PHE A 21 -17.66 -7.19 -5.59
CA PHE A 21 -18.57 -7.90 -4.68
C PHE A 21 -19.77 -7.03 -4.32
N THR A 22 -19.54 -5.75 -4.02
CA THR A 22 -20.60 -4.82 -3.63
C THR A 22 -21.17 -4.01 -4.80
N PHE A 23 -20.54 -4.11 -5.99
CA PHE A 23 -20.87 -3.30 -7.17
C PHE A 23 -20.77 -1.80 -6.90
N THR A 24 -19.74 -1.40 -6.15
CA THR A 24 -19.52 0.00 -5.77
C THR A 24 -18.24 0.56 -6.38
N GLU A 25 -18.29 1.84 -6.71
CA GLU A 25 -17.11 2.63 -7.07
C GLU A 25 -17.00 3.82 -6.10
N THR A 26 -15.82 3.99 -5.50
CA THR A 26 -15.54 5.08 -4.57
C THR A 26 -14.31 5.84 -5.01
N MET A 27 -14.32 7.16 -4.87
CA MET A 27 -13.18 8.03 -5.17
C MET A 27 -12.87 8.86 -3.94
N GLN A 28 -11.59 8.91 -3.59
CA GLN A 28 -11.06 9.78 -2.54
C GLN A 28 -10.12 10.81 -3.18
N THR A 29 -10.45 12.07 -2.98
CA THR A 29 -9.70 13.21 -3.51
C THR A 29 -9.63 14.32 -2.45
N ASN A 30 -8.60 15.15 -2.52
CA ASN A 30 -8.53 16.35 -1.70
C ASN A 30 -9.44 17.41 -2.32
N PHE A 31 -10.55 17.69 -1.64
CA PHE A 31 -11.48 18.73 -2.06
C PHE A 31 -10.97 20.11 -1.62
N TYR A 32 -10.74 20.98 -2.60
CA TYR A 32 -10.47 22.39 -2.37
C TYR A 32 -11.66 23.21 -2.91
N PRO A 33 -12.42 23.92 -2.05
CA PRO A 33 -13.59 24.68 -2.48
C PRO A 33 -13.29 25.69 -3.60
N GLU A 34 -12.07 26.20 -3.64
CA GLU A 34 -11.62 27.22 -4.59
C GLU A 34 -11.17 26.66 -5.95
N ASN A 35 -10.96 25.35 -6.05
CA ASN A 35 -10.64 24.64 -7.30
C ASN A 35 -11.28 23.25 -7.27
N PRO A 36 -12.56 23.11 -7.65
CA PRO A 36 -13.19 21.80 -7.74
C PRO A 36 -12.47 20.97 -8.81
N VAL A 37 -11.84 19.87 -8.40
CA VAL A 37 -11.22 18.91 -9.34
C VAL A 37 -12.36 18.06 -9.93
N PRO A 38 -12.55 18.04 -11.26
CA PRO A 38 -13.60 17.24 -11.88
C PRO A 38 -13.16 15.78 -12.06
N SER A 39 -14.18 14.91 -11.95
CA SER A 39 -14.32 13.52 -12.44
C SER A 39 -13.37 12.41 -11.96
N PHE A 40 -13.97 11.22 -11.83
CA PHE A 40 -13.40 9.90 -11.52
C PHE A 40 -12.24 9.47 -12.45
N GLU A 41 -11.96 10.22 -13.52
CA GLU A 41 -10.99 9.92 -14.57
C GLU A 41 -9.53 10.32 -14.21
N LEU A 42 -9.31 10.94 -13.04
CA LEU A 42 -8.00 11.49 -12.64
C LEU A 42 -7.43 10.85 -11.35
N SER A 43 -7.73 9.58 -11.07
CA SER A 43 -7.04 8.88 -9.98
C SER A 43 -5.59 8.56 -10.36
N ASP A 44 -4.66 8.75 -9.42
CA ASP A 44 -3.27 8.35 -9.57
C ASP A 44 -3.11 6.83 -9.38
N LEU A 45 -3.93 6.26 -8.50
CA LEU A 45 -3.90 4.85 -8.12
C LEU A 45 -5.33 4.29 -8.05
N LEU A 46 -5.56 3.20 -8.77
CA LEU A 46 -6.83 2.48 -8.78
C LEU A 46 -6.67 1.15 -8.03
N PHE A 47 -7.53 0.94 -7.04
CA PHE A 47 -7.68 -0.32 -6.35
C PHE A 47 -8.90 -1.06 -6.89
N ILE A 48 -8.75 -2.35 -7.17
CA ILE A 48 -9.82 -3.18 -7.73
C ILE A 48 -9.98 -4.41 -6.85
N ILE A 49 -11.16 -4.65 -6.29
CA ILE A 49 -11.45 -5.80 -5.43
C ILE A 49 -12.23 -6.84 -6.23
N ASN A 50 -11.67 -8.05 -6.34
CA ASN A 50 -12.32 -9.24 -6.91
C ASN A 50 -12.95 -9.04 -8.31
N ALA A 51 -12.26 -8.34 -9.19
CA ALA A 51 -12.73 -8.20 -10.57
C ALA A 51 -12.65 -9.52 -11.36
N PRO A 52 -13.44 -9.69 -12.42
CA PRO A 52 -13.21 -10.73 -13.42
C PRO A 52 -11.75 -10.74 -13.91
N LEU A 53 -11.23 -11.92 -14.27
CA LEU A 53 -9.81 -12.09 -14.65
C LEU A 53 -9.42 -11.27 -15.89
N ASP A 54 -10.37 -11.13 -16.81
CA ASP A 54 -10.28 -10.40 -18.07
C ASP A 54 -10.70 -8.93 -17.95
N TYR A 55 -11.08 -8.47 -16.75
CA TYR A 55 -11.42 -7.07 -16.54
C TYR A 55 -10.17 -6.20 -16.52
N TYR A 56 -10.12 -5.29 -17.49
CA TYR A 56 -9.16 -4.20 -17.52
C TYR A 56 -9.93 -2.88 -17.44
N PRO A 57 -9.59 -1.99 -16.48
CA PRO A 57 -10.17 -0.66 -16.47
C PRO A 57 -9.79 0.07 -17.77
N PRO A 58 -10.57 1.07 -18.19
CA PRO A 58 -10.19 1.95 -19.30
C PRO A 58 -8.76 2.47 -19.12
N MET A 59 -8.05 2.65 -20.24
CA MET A 59 -6.68 3.16 -20.29
C MET A 59 -6.66 4.63 -19.84
N ASP A 60 -6.68 4.83 -18.53
CA ASP A 60 -6.58 6.14 -17.92
C ASP A 60 -5.12 6.42 -17.57
N ASN A 61 -4.74 7.70 -17.43
CA ASN A 61 -3.39 8.15 -17.08
C ASN A 61 -2.94 7.78 -15.65
N LYS A 62 -3.46 6.68 -15.10
CA LYS A 62 -3.16 6.13 -13.78
C LYS A 62 -1.70 5.70 -13.73
N ARG A 63 -1.05 5.97 -12.60
CA ARG A 63 0.35 5.56 -12.36
C ARG A 63 0.45 4.09 -12.00
N ALA A 64 -0.58 3.53 -11.35
CA ALA A 64 -0.70 2.10 -11.13
C ALA A 64 -2.15 1.65 -10.91
N THR A 65 -2.40 0.36 -11.18
CA THR A 65 -3.64 -0.34 -10.84
C THR A 65 -3.29 -1.56 -9.96
N LEU A 66 -3.92 -1.68 -8.79
CA LEU A 66 -3.71 -2.77 -7.85
C LEU A 66 -4.98 -3.63 -7.77
N TYR A 67 -4.90 -4.87 -8.25
CA TYR A 67 -5.96 -5.86 -8.15
C TYR A 67 -5.80 -6.65 -6.86
N PHE A 68 -6.76 -6.56 -5.96
CA PHE A 68 -6.84 -7.36 -4.75
C PHE A 68 -7.56 -8.65 -5.11
N ASP A 69 -6.84 -9.76 -5.01
CA ASP A 69 -7.30 -11.08 -5.40
C ASP A 69 -7.02 -12.15 -4.34
N GLN A 70 -7.80 -13.23 -4.42
CA GLN A 70 -7.57 -14.47 -3.68
C GLN A 70 -6.27 -15.17 -4.15
N PRO A 71 -5.63 -16.01 -3.30
CA PRO A 71 -4.32 -16.58 -3.59
C PRO A 71 -4.22 -17.38 -4.90
N ASN A 72 -5.32 -18.05 -5.27
CA ASN A 72 -5.41 -18.94 -6.43
C ASN A 72 -5.73 -18.21 -7.75
N CYS A 73 -5.88 -16.90 -7.71
CA CYS A 73 -6.11 -16.07 -8.88
C CYS A 73 -4.77 -15.73 -9.54
N LEU A 74 -4.66 -15.91 -10.86
CA LEU A 74 -3.49 -15.49 -11.63
C LEU A 74 -3.95 -14.60 -12.79
N ARG A 75 -3.36 -13.42 -12.90
CA ARG A 75 -3.66 -12.45 -13.96
C ARG A 75 -2.49 -12.30 -14.93
N ALA A 76 -2.82 -12.17 -16.21
CA ALA A 76 -1.91 -11.60 -17.20
C ALA A 76 -2.01 -10.07 -17.10
N LEU A 77 -1.06 -9.44 -16.40
CA LEU A 77 -1.11 -8.02 -16.11
C LEU A 77 -0.28 -7.21 -17.12
N PRO A 78 -0.82 -6.12 -17.69
CA PRO A 78 -0.03 -5.18 -18.46
C PRO A 78 0.93 -4.38 -17.56
N GLU A 79 1.73 -3.49 -18.17
CA GLU A 79 2.60 -2.59 -17.41
C GLU A 79 1.79 -1.69 -16.47
N ASN A 80 2.35 -1.36 -15.31
CA ASN A 80 1.72 -0.57 -14.24
C ASN A 80 0.47 -1.23 -13.61
N HIS A 81 0.17 -2.48 -13.94
CA HIS A 81 -0.87 -3.26 -13.28
C HIS A 81 -0.20 -4.31 -12.40
N TYR A 82 -0.72 -4.46 -11.19
CA TYR A 82 -0.16 -5.31 -10.14
C TYR A 82 -1.27 -6.11 -9.48
N GLN A 83 -0.98 -7.37 -9.17
CA GLN A 83 -1.88 -8.22 -8.41
C GLN A 83 -1.37 -8.27 -6.97
N VAL A 84 -2.23 -7.92 -6.02
CA VAL A 84 -2.00 -7.99 -4.59
C VAL A 84 -2.77 -9.19 -4.06
N ARG A 85 -2.05 -10.20 -3.58
CA ARG A 85 -2.63 -11.46 -3.10
C ARG A 85 -2.62 -11.52 -1.58
N CYS A 86 -3.68 -12.10 -1.04
CA CYS A 86 -3.66 -12.65 0.31
C CYS A 86 -2.89 -13.98 0.27
N ASN A 87 -2.07 -14.25 1.29
CA ASN A 87 -1.37 -15.53 1.40
C ASN A 87 -2.31 -16.69 1.78
N GLN A 88 -3.46 -16.38 2.38
CA GLN A 88 -4.43 -17.36 2.83
C GLN A 88 -5.71 -17.30 1.98
N GLN A 89 -6.32 -18.47 1.74
CA GLN A 89 -7.64 -18.53 1.15
C GLN A 89 -8.67 -18.05 2.18
N LEU A 90 -9.28 -16.90 1.92
CA LEU A 90 -10.29 -16.31 2.80
C LEU A 90 -11.70 -16.56 2.27
N GLY A 91 -12.67 -16.63 3.17
CA GLY A 91 -14.08 -16.51 2.80
C GLY A 91 -14.39 -15.12 2.24
N THR A 92 -15.44 -14.98 1.45
CA THR A 92 -15.78 -13.72 0.75
C THR A 92 -15.79 -12.50 1.66
N HIS A 93 -16.47 -12.59 2.81
CA HIS A 93 -16.57 -11.47 3.74
C HIS A 93 -15.21 -11.08 4.35
N ASP A 94 -14.42 -12.07 4.75
CA ASP A 94 -13.10 -11.82 5.36
C ASP A 94 -12.11 -11.30 4.33
N PHE A 95 -12.24 -11.74 3.07
CA PHE A 95 -11.47 -11.21 1.95
C PHE A 95 -11.80 -9.74 1.67
N ILE A 96 -13.07 -9.36 1.62
CA ILE A 96 -13.48 -7.96 1.42
C ILE A 96 -12.89 -7.10 2.54
N ARG A 97 -13.04 -7.54 3.80
CA ARG A 97 -12.46 -6.84 4.95
C ARG A 97 -10.94 -6.70 4.86
N TRP A 98 -10.23 -7.77 4.49
CA TRP A 98 -8.79 -7.75 4.30
C TRP A 98 -8.38 -6.76 3.19
N ALA A 99 -9.09 -6.77 2.05
CA ALA A 99 -8.82 -5.88 0.93
C ALA A 99 -9.06 -4.42 1.32
N GLU A 100 -10.21 -4.10 1.93
CA GLU A 100 -10.53 -2.76 2.42
C GLU A 100 -9.51 -2.26 3.45
N GLN A 101 -9.13 -3.12 4.40
CA GLN A 101 -8.11 -2.80 5.40
C GLN A 101 -6.75 -2.53 4.73
N GLY A 102 -6.34 -3.39 3.81
CA GLY A 102 -5.11 -3.24 3.04
C GLY A 102 -5.04 -1.95 2.25
N ILE A 103 -6.11 -1.64 1.51
CA ILE A 103 -6.24 -0.39 0.76
C ILE A 103 -6.18 0.81 1.70
N GLY A 104 -6.87 0.75 2.84
CA GLY A 104 -6.82 1.79 3.86
C GLY A 104 -5.40 2.05 4.36
N LEU A 105 -4.65 0.99 4.70
CA LEU A 105 -3.26 1.09 5.16
C LEU A 105 -2.34 1.65 4.07
N ILE A 106 -2.44 1.17 2.83
CA ILE A 106 -1.65 1.70 1.70
C ILE A 106 -1.89 3.20 1.53
N ARG A 107 -3.16 3.63 1.58
CA ARG A 107 -3.51 5.05 1.49
C ARG A 107 -2.87 5.86 2.61
N VAL A 108 -2.99 5.40 3.86
CA VAL A 108 -2.37 6.08 5.02
C VAL A 108 -0.84 6.21 4.81
N ALA A 109 -0.19 5.14 4.36
CA ALA A 109 1.25 5.09 4.11
C ALA A 109 1.76 6.09 3.07
N VAL A 110 0.93 6.54 2.13
CA VAL A 110 1.37 7.43 1.04
C VAL A 110 0.78 8.85 1.10
N THR A 111 -0.18 9.09 1.99
CA THR A 111 -0.86 10.39 2.13
C THR A 111 -0.39 11.19 3.33
N HIS A 112 0.02 10.51 4.40
CA HIS A 112 0.42 11.17 5.64
C HIS A 112 1.93 11.06 5.80
N PRO A 113 2.67 12.19 5.78
CA PRO A 113 4.09 12.17 6.10
C PRO A 113 4.22 11.74 7.56
N GLY A 114 4.80 10.57 7.75
CA GLY A 114 5.08 9.99 9.06
C GLY A 114 6.44 10.42 9.61
N LEU A 115 6.99 9.64 10.54
CA LEU A 115 8.30 9.88 11.14
C LEU A 115 9.45 9.89 10.11
N THR A 116 9.29 9.18 9.00
CA THR A 116 10.36 8.93 8.02
C THR A 116 10.20 9.71 6.71
N GLY A 117 9.31 10.71 6.65
CA GLY A 117 9.17 11.57 5.47
C GLY A 117 8.79 10.81 4.20
N ASN A 118 7.84 9.89 4.30
CA ASN A 118 7.31 9.08 3.21
C ASN A 118 6.40 9.86 2.27
N ASP A 119 6.39 9.47 0.99
CA ASP A 119 5.46 9.99 0.00
C ASP A 119 4.92 8.90 -0.95
N PHE A 120 4.04 9.31 -1.85
CA PHE A 120 3.48 8.44 -2.87
C PHE A 120 4.52 7.91 -3.88
N THR A 121 5.65 8.59 -4.04
CA THR A 121 6.74 8.17 -4.93
C THR A 121 7.40 6.89 -4.42
N ASP A 122 7.53 6.72 -3.11
CA ASP A 122 8.08 5.49 -2.50
C ASP A 122 7.28 4.25 -2.94
N LEU A 123 5.95 4.32 -2.91
CA LEU A 123 5.09 3.22 -3.39
C LEU A 123 5.31 2.98 -4.90
N ILE A 124 5.32 4.01 -5.72
CA ILE A 124 5.51 3.85 -7.17
C ILE A 124 6.89 3.25 -7.50
N GLN A 125 7.94 3.62 -6.76
CA GLN A 125 9.27 3.04 -6.91
C GLN A 125 9.28 1.55 -6.57
N LEU A 126 8.67 1.17 -5.44
CA LEU A 126 8.50 -0.25 -5.08
C LEU A 126 7.79 -1.02 -6.18
N LEU A 127 6.63 -0.52 -6.63
CA LEU A 127 5.81 -1.19 -7.64
C LEU A 127 6.63 -1.43 -8.91
N LYS A 128 7.37 -0.42 -9.39
CA LYS A 128 8.25 -0.55 -10.56
C LYS A 128 9.41 -1.53 -10.37
N ALA A 129 9.88 -1.74 -9.13
CA ALA A 129 10.91 -2.72 -8.83
C ALA A 129 10.38 -4.17 -8.80
N CYS A 130 9.06 -4.37 -8.67
CA CYS A 130 8.43 -5.68 -8.64
C CYS A 130 8.13 -6.21 -10.06
N GLU A 131 9.14 -6.81 -10.69
CA GLU A 131 9.10 -7.26 -12.08
C GLU A 131 8.00 -8.30 -12.36
N SER A 132 7.72 -9.19 -11.40
CA SER A 132 6.67 -10.21 -11.56
C SER A 132 5.26 -9.61 -11.55
N ARG A 133 5.12 -8.38 -11.04
CA ARG A 133 3.84 -7.69 -10.78
C ARG A 133 2.92 -8.43 -9.80
N ASN A 134 3.42 -9.48 -9.15
CA ASN A 134 2.72 -10.27 -8.15
C ASN A 134 3.22 -9.90 -6.77
N LEU A 135 2.38 -9.20 -6.03
CA LEU A 135 2.64 -8.72 -4.69
C LEU A 135 1.88 -9.57 -3.68
N VAL A 136 2.46 -9.67 -2.50
CA VAL A 136 1.82 -10.17 -1.29
C VAL A 136 1.62 -9.00 -0.34
N LEU A 137 0.43 -8.93 0.25
CA LEU A 137 0.12 -7.98 1.30
C LEU A 137 -0.16 -8.73 2.60
N GLU A 138 0.61 -8.42 3.63
CA GLU A 138 0.44 -8.95 4.97
C GLU A 138 0.25 -7.83 5.97
N ILE A 139 -0.63 -8.08 6.93
CA ILE A 139 -1.00 -7.12 7.96
C ILE A 139 -0.79 -7.82 9.30
N ILE A 140 0.29 -7.46 9.96
CA ILE A 140 0.77 -8.13 11.18
C ILE A 140 0.48 -7.24 12.38
N PRO A 141 -0.33 -7.70 13.35
CA PRO A 141 -0.49 -7.01 14.63
C PRO A 141 0.85 -6.91 15.35
N TYR A 142 1.14 -5.73 15.91
CA TYR A 142 2.29 -5.50 16.77
C TYR A 142 1.80 -5.57 18.22
N GLU A 143 1.56 -6.79 18.70
CA GLU A 143 0.83 -7.06 19.94
C GLU A 143 1.51 -6.42 21.17
N ASP A 144 2.83 -6.51 21.26
CA ASP A 144 3.64 -5.80 22.25
C ASP A 144 4.41 -4.69 21.56
N SER A 145 4.08 -3.42 21.85
CA SER A 145 4.78 -2.25 21.32
C SER A 145 6.29 -2.22 21.58
N LEU A 146 6.80 -3.02 22.52
CA LEU A 146 8.21 -3.09 22.87
C LEU A 146 8.96 -4.21 22.12
N GLU A 147 8.26 -5.16 21.52
CA GLU A 147 8.87 -6.32 20.88
C GLU A 147 8.48 -6.41 19.40
N VAL A 148 9.47 -6.52 18.53
CA VAL A 148 9.24 -6.76 17.10
C VAL A 148 8.52 -8.10 16.94
N PRO A 149 7.48 -8.21 16.06
CA PRO A 149 6.72 -9.44 15.85
C PRO A 149 7.50 -10.46 14.99
N TRP A 150 8.68 -10.88 15.47
CA TRP A 150 9.64 -11.76 14.80
C TRP A 150 9.02 -13.06 14.31
N GLU A 151 8.19 -13.68 15.15
CA GLU A 151 7.56 -14.96 14.85
C GLU A 151 6.69 -14.88 13.60
N SER A 152 6.04 -13.75 13.34
CA SER A 152 5.24 -13.53 12.13
C SER A 152 6.12 -13.09 10.96
N LEU A 153 7.07 -12.17 11.18
CA LEU A 153 7.90 -11.60 10.12
C LEU A 153 8.77 -12.65 9.41
N LYS A 154 9.31 -13.64 10.15
CA LYS A 154 10.26 -14.63 9.60
C LYS A 154 9.67 -15.53 8.49
N TYR A 155 8.35 -15.60 8.38
CA TYR A 155 7.67 -16.36 7.33
C TYR A 155 7.67 -15.65 5.97
N PHE A 156 8.03 -14.37 5.93
CA PHE A 156 7.96 -13.57 4.72
C PHE A 156 9.34 -13.13 4.28
N ARG A 157 9.79 -13.68 3.15
CA ARG A 157 11.02 -13.28 2.47
C ARG A 157 10.67 -12.61 1.16
N PHE A 158 11.03 -11.35 1.05
CA PHE A 158 10.72 -10.47 -0.06
C PHE A 158 11.97 -10.13 -0.84
N ARG A 159 11.86 -10.16 -2.16
CA ARG A 159 12.85 -9.58 -3.07
C ARG A 159 12.76 -8.06 -3.10
N ASN A 160 11.53 -7.53 -3.06
CA ASN A 160 11.23 -6.11 -3.02
C ASN A 160 10.14 -5.87 -1.96
N LEU A 161 10.37 -4.97 -1.02
CA LEU A 161 9.48 -4.77 0.13
C LEU A 161 9.30 -3.29 0.48
N LEU A 162 8.04 -2.92 0.67
CA LEU A 162 7.62 -1.76 1.44
C LEU A 162 7.00 -2.23 2.74
N ALA A 163 7.67 -1.96 3.84
CA ALA A 163 7.18 -2.22 5.17
C ALA A 163 6.79 -0.91 5.85
N VAL A 164 5.62 -0.88 6.47
CA VAL A 164 5.09 0.32 7.08
C VAL A 164 4.62 0.01 8.49
N LEU A 165 5.34 0.56 9.48
CA LEU A 165 4.91 0.58 10.87
C LEU A 165 3.86 1.69 11.05
N MET A 166 2.71 1.33 11.59
CA MET A 166 1.64 2.25 11.88
C MET A 166 1.24 2.16 13.33
N ALA A 167 1.17 3.30 14.02
CA ALA A 167 0.69 3.35 15.40
C ALA A 167 0.07 4.70 15.71
N ASP A 168 -0.66 4.77 16.83
CA ASP A 168 -1.09 6.05 17.39
C ASP A 168 0.12 6.97 17.68
N ASN A 169 -0.10 8.29 17.66
CA ASN A 169 0.97 9.26 17.84
C ASN A 169 1.66 9.21 19.22
N LYS A 170 1.01 8.65 20.24
CA LYS A 170 1.63 8.47 21.56
C LYS A 170 2.43 7.18 21.67
N LEU A 171 2.16 6.21 20.80
CA LEU A 171 2.80 4.90 20.82
C LEU A 171 3.95 4.80 19.82
N LEU A 172 3.87 5.51 18.69
CA LEU A 172 4.89 5.42 17.64
C LEU A 172 6.22 6.03 18.11
N THR A 173 7.26 5.20 18.25
CA THR A 173 8.60 5.64 18.64
C THR A 173 9.64 5.36 17.55
N LEU A 174 10.73 6.12 17.57
CA LEU A 174 11.89 5.87 16.70
C LEU A 174 12.57 4.53 17.01
N GLN A 175 12.49 4.06 18.26
CA GLN A 175 13.04 2.77 18.66
C GLN A 175 12.31 1.63 17.94
N MET A 176 10.97 1.63 17.96
CA MET A 176 10.17 0.63 17.24
C MET A 176 10.47 0.62 15.74
N TYR A 177 10.62 1.80 15.14
CA TYR A 177 11.00 1.92 13.73
C TYR A 177 12.38 1.31 13.47
N ALA A 178 13.38 1.61 14.30
CA ALA A 178 14.73 1.09 14.16
C ALA A 178 14.79 -0.43 14.35
N ASP A 179 14.10 -0.96 15.35
CA ASP A 179 14.06 -2.39 15.63
C ASP A 179 13.35 -3.16 14.52
N LEU A 180 12.23 -2.64 14.01
CA LEU A 180 11.56 -3.22 12.84
C LEU A 180 12.47 -3.19 11.60
N GLY A 181 13.16 -2.07 11.38
CA GLY A 181 14.11 -1.93 10.27
C GLY A 181 15.19 -3.00 10.31
N ASN A 182 15.87 -3.13 11.46
CA ASN A 182 16.90 -4.14 11.68
C ASN A 182 16.36 -5.56 11.45
N ALA A 183 15.17 -5.86 11.97
CA ALA A 183 14.58 -7.19 11.81
C ALA A 183 14.23 -7.50 10.36
N ILE A 184 13.67 -6.54 9.62
CA ILE A 184 13.33 -6.71 8.22
C ILE A 184 14.58 -6.92 7.37
N GLU A 185 15.64 -6.14 7.60
CA GLU A 185 16.91 -6.29 6.90
C GLU A 185 17.57 -7.63 7.21
N GLU A 186 17.50 -8.11 8.45
CA GLU A 186 18.04 -9.41 8.85
C GLU A 186 17.29 -10.57 8.17
N ILE A 187 15.96 -10.51 8.13
CA ILE A 187 15.13 -11.56 7.51
C ILE A 187 15.27 -11.58 5.98
N ASN A 188 15.37 -10.39 5.38
CA ASN A 188 15.37 -10.18 3.92
C ASN A 188 16.76 -9.80 3.41
N PHE A 189 17.78 -10.53 3.87
CA PHE A 189 19.19 -10.24 3.59
C PHE A 189 19.55 -10.12 2.10
N TYR A 190 18.81 -10.81 1.21
CA TYR A 190 19.03 -10.80 -0.23
C TYR A 190 18.06 -9.91 -1.02
N ALA A 191 17.26 -9.09 -0.34
CA ALA A 191 16.34 -8.18 -1.01
C ALA A 191 17.08 -7.15 -1.85
N ASN A 192 16.54 -6.86 -3.03
CA ASN A 192 17.06 -5.82 -3.92
C ASN A 192 16.62 -4.43 -3.46
N HIS A 193 15.41 -4.35 -2.90
CA HIS A 193 14.82 -3.09 -2.47
C HIS A 193 14.02 -3.30 -1.18
N ILE A 194 14.44 -2.64 -0.10
CA ILE A 194 13.69 -2.55 1.14
C ILE A 194 13.44 -1.08 1.42
N LYS A 195 12.18 -0.74 1.70
CA LYS A 195 11.79 0.55 2.23
C LYS A 195 11.00 0.31 3.51
N VAL A 196 11.54 0.78 4.64
CA VAL A 196 10.82 0.78 5.92
C VAL A 196 10.33 2.19 6.20
N LEU A 197 9.06 2.31 6.53
CA LEU A 197 8.38 3.56 6.83
C LEU A 197 7.73 3.47 8.21
N ALA A 198 7.53 4.62 8.86
CA ALA A 198 6.72 4.72 10.07
C ALA A 198 5.76 5.90 9.96
N THR A 199 4.46 5.66 10.13
CA THR A 199 3.43 6.70 10.03
C THR A 199 2.36 6.59 11.12
N HIS A 200 1.66 7.69 11.36
CA HIS A 200 0.60 7.74 12.37
C HIS A 200 -0.69 7.16 11.82
N HIS A 201 -1.36 6.36 12.64
CA HIS A 201 -2.65 5.77 12.30
C HIS A 201 -3.58 5.79 13.52
N MET A 202 -4.88 5.96 13.29
CA MET A 202 -5.88 6.08 14.37
C MET A 202 -6.20 4.74 15.07
N GLN A 203 -5.53 3.65 14.69
CA GLN A 203 -5.72 2.36 15.37
C GLN A 203 -5.11 2.37 16.77
N SER A 204 -5.81 1.72 17.70
CA SER A 204 -5.43 1.62 19.11
C SER A 204 -4.20 0.75 19.37
N HIS A 205 -3.84 -0.11 18.43
CA HIS A 205 -2.69 -1.01 18.52
C HIS A 205 -1.80 -0.80 17.30
N PRO A 206 -0.47 -0.87 17.46
CA PRO A 206 0.42 -0.77 16.33
C PRO A 206 0.25 -1.97 15.38
N VAL A 207 0.48 -1.72 14.09
CA VAL A 207 0.37 -2.70 13.02
C VAL A 207 1.51 -2.51 12.04
N VAL A 208 1.99 -3.61 11.47
CA VAL A 208 2.95 -3.59 10.38
C VAL A 208 2.26 -4.07 9.12
N MET A 209 2.29 -3.23 8.10
CA MET A 209 1.90 -3.61 6.75
C MET A 209 3.17 -4.00 5.97
N LEU A 210 3.19 -5.19 5.40
CA LEU A 210 4.21 -5.62 4.44
C LEU A 210 3.55 -5.70 3.08
N LEU A 211 4.09 -4.97 2.10
CA LEU A 211 3.65 -5.03 0.71
C LEU A 211 4.88 -5.26 -0.17
N GLY A 212 4.91 -6.35 -0.93
CA GLY A 212 6.09 -6.63 -1.72
C GLY A 212 6.00 -7.88 -2.58
N GLU A 213 7.05 -8.10 -3.36
CA GLU A 213 7.26 -9.29 -4.17
C GLU A 213 8.08 -10.31 -3.36
N LEU A 214 7.55 -11.53 -3.17
CA LEU A 214 8.25 -12.59 -2.46
C LEU A 214 9.48 -13.09 -3.24
N GLU A 215 10.46 -13.63 -2.52
CA GLU A 215 11.52 -14.45 -3.12
C GLU A 215 10.90 -15.68 -3.81
N ALA A 216 11.44 -16.05 -4.97
CA ALA A 216 11.01 -17.21 -5.76
C ALA A 216 11.76 -18.48 -5.34
#